data_AF-A0A941XZN6-F1
#
_entry.id   AF-A0A941XZN6-F1
#
_cell.length_a   1.000
_cell.length_b   1.000
_cell.length_c   1.000
_cell.angle_alpha   90.00
_cell.angle_beta   90.00
_cell.angle_gamma   90.00
#
_symmetry.space_group_name_H-M   'P 1'
#
loop_
_entity.id
_entity.type
_entity.pdbx_description
1 polymer ?
#
loop_
_entity_poly.entity_id
_entity_poly.type
_entity_poly.pdbx_seq_one_letter_code
_entity_poly.pdbx_strand_id
1 'polypeptide(L)'
;MKLKTIALRAMALLLALLALPGGQTATFAETEEPEMGQVTADKVNLREAPNTDSEILGEVPGGTAVEVLGKDGTWYRVLYNGTVGYIRQDYLFVNSTGSRGAYVKSDGAALRGGPSENSYIVAQLSAGQGVKVKALIDGEWFYAAANDQTGYVHRTYLEITSSNTASIGMLKQGMEGEEVKKLQNALYDRGFLSKANITSVFSSDTRKAVLEFQQACGLSADGIAGAETLNSIYDSGNKIEKANADFYKLKGTVVLLDWFKGGSDWLHKGAKFTVTDVRTGKSFRARRFGGWYHADSEPITTYDTGIMKSLEGFSWNRRPIWITYNGKTVAASMHTMPHMVNPTPSNGFDGHFCIHLKGSKVHETSKECPRHQACVYEAYKAGRAD
;
A
#
# COMPACT_ATOMS: atom_id res chain seq x y z
N MET A 1 10.52 6.72 60.86
CA MET A 1 11.46 5.58 60.87
C MET A 1 11.23 4.77 59.59
N LYS A 2 12.27 4.72 58.76
CA LYS A 2 12.52 3.84 57.59
C LYS A 2 11.55 3.87 56.39
N LEU A 3 11.85 4.76 55.44
CA LEU A 3 11.99 4.37 54.03
C LEU A 3 13.12 3.33 53.90
N LYS A 4 12.93 2.35 53.00
CA LYS A 4 13.90 1.41 52.35
C LYS A 4 13.08 0.22 51.82
N THR A 5 13.12 -0.28 50.59
CA THR A 5 13.91 -0.11 49.35
C THR A 5 13.16 -0.96 48.30
N ILE A 6 13.00 -0.57 47.04
CA ILE A 6 13.82 -0.88 45.83
C ILE A 6 13.32 0.16 44.80
N ALA A 7 14.04 1.14 44.24
CA ALA A 7 15.46 1.37 43.98
C ALA A 7 16.15 0.25 43.20
N LEU A 8 15.89 0.21 41.89
CA LEU A 8 16.85 -0.05 40.82
C LEU A 8 16.13 0.45 39.55
N ARG A 9 16.27 1.71 39.12
CA ARG A 9 17.29 2.16 38.17
C ARG A 9 17.14 3.68 37.98
N ALA A 10 17.77 4.48 38.84
CA ALA A 10 17.92 5.92 38.64
C ALA A 10 19.12 6.41 39.45
N MET A 11 20.33 5.97 39.10
CA MET A 11 21.56 6.55 39.63
C MET A 11 22.73 6.27 38.69
N ALA A 12 22.95 7.17 37.74
CA ALA A 12 24.21 7.26 37.00
C ALA A 12 24.49 8.72 36.63
N LEU A 13 24.64 9.57 37.64
CA LEU A 13 25.37 10.83 37.50
C LEU A 13 25.85 11.29 38.88
N LEU A 14 27.05 10.84 39.28
CA LEU A 14 27.92 11.60 40.18
C LEU A 14 29.39 11.22 39.97
N LEU A 15 30.12 12.20 39.41
CA LEU A 15 31.57 12.42 39.30
C LEU A 15 32.54 11.29 39.67
N ALA A 16 33.30 10.84 38.66
CA ALA A 16 34.75 10.65 38.80
C ALA A 16 35.43 11.33 37.59
N LEU A 17 35.94 12.54 37.84
CA LEU A 17 36.81 13.27 36.92
C LEU A 17 38.20 12.62 37.01
N LEU A 18 38.54 11.75 36.06
CA LEU A 18 39.92 11.38 35.75
C LEU A 18 40.05 11.42 34.23
N ALA A 19 40.78 12.43 33.76
CA ALA A 19 41.03 12.69 32.36
C ALA A 19 41.76 11.50 31.70
N LEU A 20 41.16 10.95 30.65
CA LEU A 20 41.85 10.14 29.65
C LEU A 20 41.55 10.71 28.27
N PRO A 21 42.56 11.00 27.44
CA PRO A 21 42.37 11.49 26.08
C PRO A 21 42.11 10.31 25.15
N GLY A 22 40.90 10.23 24.59
CA GLY A 22 40.55 9.22 23.60
C GLY A 22 39.05 9.15 23.43
N GLY A 23 38.52 9.85 22.42
CA GLY A 23 37.09 9.99 22.21
C GLY A 23 36.37 8.67 21.93
N GLN A 24 35.34 8.40 22.74
CA GLN A 24 34.12 7.72 22.34
C GLN A 24 32.97 8.34 23.15
N THR A 25 31.97 8.87 22.45
CA THR A 25 30.73 9.37 23.04
C THR A 25 29.90 8.18 23.52
N ALA A 26 29.63 8.09 24.82
CA ALA A 26 28.66 7.14 25.37
C ALA A 26 27.24 7.63 25.07
N THR A 27 26.48 6.83 24.32
CA THR A 27 25.06 7.05 24.06
C THR A 27 24.28 6.69 25.33
N PHE A 28 23.55 7.65 25.92
CA PHE A 28 22.59 7.36 26.99
C PHE A 28 21.32 6.79 26.36
N ALA A 29 20.98 5.54 26.70
CA ALA A 29 19.74 4.91 26.29
C ALA A 29 18.56 5.61 26.98
N GLU A 30 17.64 6.14 26.16
CA GLU A 30 16.35 6.68 26.59
C GLU A 30 15.53 5.54 27.23
N THR A 31 15.09 5.70 28.47
CA THR A 31 14.22 4.72 29.14
C THR A 31 12.79 4.92 28.65
N GLU A 32 12.32 4.05 27.77
CA GLU A 32 10.92 4.01 27.34
C GLU A 32 9.99 3.66 28.52
N GLU A 33 8.87 4.39 28.64
CA GLU A 33 7.81 4.11 29.62
C GLU A 33 7.23 2.68 29.39
N PRO A 34 6.90 1.92 30.44
CA PRO A 34 6.46 0.54 30.30
C PRO A 34 5.12 0.45 29.57
N GLU A 35 5.03 -0.49 28.62
CA GLU A 35 3.76 -0.81 27.95
C GLU A 35 2.84 -1.49 28.97
N MET A 36 1.62 -0.97 29.14
CA MET A 36 0.67 -1.49 30.13
C MET A 36 -0.45 -2.26 29.43
N GLY A 37 -0.97 -3.32 30.05
CA GLY A 37 -2.19 -4.01 29.64
C GLY A 37 -3.18 -4.18 30.77
N GLN A 38 -4.46 -4.28 30.44
CA GLN A 38 -5.56 -4.45 31.37
C GLN A 38 -6.22 -5.81 31.19
N VAL A 39 -6.39 -6.55 32.27
CA VAL A 39 -7.09 -7.85 32.24
C VAL A 39 -8.57 -7.64 31.94
N THR A 40 -9.09 -8.36 30.94
CA THR A 40 -10.44 -8.14 30.42
C THR A 40 -11.46 -9.21 30.83
N ALA A 41 -11.02 -10.35 31.35
CA ALA A 41 -11.88 -11.36 31.94
C ALA A 41 -12.08 -11.07 33.44
N ASP A 42 -13.15 -11.60 34.06
CA ASP A 42 -13.36 -11.49 35.52
C ASP A 42 -12.13 -11.92 36.32
N LYS A 43 -11.41 -12.92 35.80
CA LYS A 43 -10.08 -13.32 36.21
C LYS A 43 -9.37 -14.08 35.10
N VAL A 44 -8.04 -14.11 35.13
CA VAL A 44 -7.21 -14.90 34.22
C VAL A 44 -6.02 -15.55 34.92
N ASN A 45 -5.63 -16.74 34.48
CA ASN A 45 -4.44 -17.42 35.00
C ASN A 45 -3.16 -16.79 34.43
N LEU A 46 -2.24 -16.42 35.31
CA LEU A 46 -0.85 -16.12 34.98
C LEU A 46 -0.09 -17.44 34.92
N ARG A 47 0.47 -17.78 33.75
CA ARG A 47 1.10 -19.09 33.51
C ARG A 47 2.62 -19.01 33.40
N GLU A 48 3.30 -20.10 33.70
CA GLU A 48 4.77 -20.17 33.62
C GLU A 48 5.29 -20.12 32.18
N ALA A 49 4.56 -20.72 31.23
CA ALA A 49 4.93 -20.78 29.83
C ALA A 49 3.73 -20.40 28.92
N PRO A 50 3.96 -20.03 27.64
CA PRO A 50 2.92 -19.60 26.71
C PRO A 50 2.10 -20.78 26.15
N ASN A 51 1.53 -21.60 27.02
CA ASN A 51 0.66 -22.71 26.68
C ASN A 51 -0.31 -23.03 27.84
N THR A 52 -1.39 -23.76 27.53
CA THR A 52 -2.46 -24.08 28.49
C THR A 52 -2.11 -25.18 29.49
N ASP A 53 -1.02 -25.91 29.24
CA ASP A 53 -0.63 -27.10 30.01
C ASP A 53 0.43 -26.78 31.08
N SER A 54 1.00 -25.57 31.02
CA SER A 54 1.98 -25.07 31.98
C SER A 54 1.39 -24.71 33.33
N GLU A 55 2.26 -24.66 34.34
CA GLU A 55 1.90 -24.33 35.71
C GLU A 55 1.21 -22.96 35.80
N ILE A 56 0.20 -22.87 36.66
CA ILE A 56 -0.48 -21.62 36.99
C ILE A 56 0.28 -20.97 38.15
N LEU A 57 0.99 -19.89 37.86
CA LEU A 57 1.75 -19.10 38.83
C LEU A 57 0.85 -18.22 39.70
N GLY A 58 -0.38 -17.93 39.24
CA GLY A 58 -1.38 -17.18 40.00
C GLY A 58 -2.61 -16.83 39.17
N GLU A 59 -3.58 -16.14 39.79
CA GLU A 59 -4.74 -15.56 39.11
C GLU A 59 -4.66 -14.03 39.14
N VAL A 60 -5.02 -13.37 38.05
CA VAL A 60 -5.06 -11.91 37.90
C VAL A 60 -6.53 -11.48 37.75
N PRO A 61 -7.07 -10.64 38.65
CA PRO A 61 -8.45 -10.17 38.57
C PRO A 61 -8.73 -9.30 37.34
N GLY A 62 -9.98 -9.27 36.89
CA GLY A 62 -10.45 -8.37 35.85
C GLY A 62 -10.26 -6.90 36.20
N GLY A 63 -9.97 -6.09 35.18
CA GLY A 63 -9.67 -4.67 35.32
C GLY A 63 -8.26 -4.35 35.83
N THR A 64 -7.50 -5.34 36.29
CA THR A 64 -6.13 -5.17 36.79
C THR A 64 -5.18 -4.76 35.66
N ALA A 65 -4.36 -3.72 35.90
CA ALA A 65 -3.28 -3.35 35.01
C ALA A 65 -2.01 -4.20 35.28
N VAL A 66 -1.38 -4.68 34.22
CA VAL A 66 -0.12 -5.45 34.23
C VAL A 66 0.85 -4.80 33.27
N GLU A 67 2.14 -4.86 33.58
CA GLU A 67 3.18 -4.40 32.65
C GLU A 67 3.43 -5.49 31.60
N VAL A 68 3.47 -5.12 30.34
CA VAL A 68 3.69 -6.02 29.20
C VAL A 68 5.18 -6.00 28.85
N LEU A 69 5.82 -7.15 29.02
CA LEU A 69 7.25 -7.34 28.79
C LEU A 69 7.55 -7.88 27.39
N GLY A 70 6.53 -8.36 26.67
CA GLY A 70 6.65 -8.89 25.32
C GLY A 70 5.53 -9.86 24.95
N LYS A 71 5.61 -10.41 23.75
CA LYS A 71 4.62 -11.35 23.20
C LYS A 71 5.30 -12.58 22.62
N ASP A 72 4.75 -13.74 22.92
CA ASP A 72 5.15 -15.04 22.39
C ASP A 72 3.92 -15.75 21.82
N GLY A 73 3.82 -15.81 20.49
CA GLY A 73 2.65 -16.32 19.80
C GLY A 73 1.36 -15.59 20.21
N THR A 74 0.41 -16.30 20.81
CA THR A 74 -0.87 -15.76 21.32
C THR A 74 -0.84 -15.42 22.81
N TRP A 75 0.34 -15.35 23.43
CA TRP A 75 0.52 -15.09 24.86
C TRP A 75 1.34 -13.82 25.07
N TYR A 76 0.91 -12.98 26.01
CA TYR A 76 1.69 -11.86 26.50
C TYR A 76 2.51 -12.30 27.70
N ARG A 77 3.81 -12.03 27.66
CA ARG A 77 4.66 -12.08 28.82
C ARG A 77 4.44 -10.80 29.61
N VAL A 78 3.99 -10.91 30.85
CA VAL A 78 3.61 -9.79 31.68
C VAL A 78 4.31 -9.84 33.03
N LEU A 79 4.50 -8.68 33.64
CA LEU A 79 4.88 -8.53 35.03
C LEU A 79 3.63 -8.15 35.83
N TYR A 80 3.29 -9.01 36.80
CA TYR A 80 2.19 -8.77 37.73
C TYR A 80 2.65 -9.08 39.15
N ASN A 81 2.54 -8.09 40.05
CA ASN A 81 2.97 -8.21 41.46
C ASN A 81 4.37 -8.82 41.65
N GLY A 82 5.33 -8.43 40.81
CA GLY A 82 6.71 -8.93 40.87
C GLY A 82 6.92 -10.32 40.26
N THR A 83 5.86 -10.98 39.79
CA THR A 83 5.91 -12.29 39.13
C THR A 83 5.80 -12.10 37.63
N VAL A 84 6.75 -12.68 36.88
CA VAL A 84 6.70 -12.73 35.42
C VAL A 84 6.01 -14.01 34.99
N GLY A 85 5.00 -13.88 34.13
CA GLY A 85 4.31 -15.03 33.56
C GLY A 85 3.59 -14.66 32.28
N TYR A 86 2.75 -15.57 31.80
CA TYR A 86 2.09 -15.48 30.50
C TYR A 86 0.57 -15.42 30.65
N ILE A 87 -0.05 -14.44 30.00
CA ILE A 87 -1.51 -14.29 29.89
C ILE A 87 -1.90 -14.42 28.42
N ARG A 88 -2.91 -15.23 28.10
CA ARG A 88 -3.38 -15.39 26.72
C ARG A 88 -3.99 -14.07 26.22
N GLN A 89 -3.70 -13.71 24.97
CA GLN A 89 -4.11 -12.45 24.35
C GLN A 89 -5.61 -12.15 24.46
N ASP A 90 -6.46 -13.17 24.50
CA ASP A 90 -7.92 -13.03 24.60
C ASP A 90 -8.39 -12.38 25.92
N TYR A 91 -7.52 -12.35 26.92
CA TYR A 91 -7.82 -11.90 28.28
C TYR A 91 -7.06 -10.64 28.70
N LEU A 92 -6.29 -10.05 27.77
CA LEU A 92 -5.47 -8.87 28.05
C LEU A 92 -5.61 -7.81 26.96
N PHE A 93 -6.05 -6.62 27.36
CA PHE A 93 -6.09 -5.43 26.52
C PHE A 93 -4.85 -4.57 26.77
N VAL A 94 -3.88 -4.63 25.86
CA VAL A 94 -2.66 -3.81 25.96
C VAL A 94 -2.98 -2.38 25.56
N ASN A 95 -2.87 -1.47 26.53
CA ASN A 95 -3.05 -0.03 26.39
C ASN A 95 -1.73 0.58 25.89
N SER A 96 -1.34 0.23 24.66
CA SER A 96 -0.34 1.03 23.97
C SER A 96 -0.96 2.42 23.74
N THR A 97 -0.13 3.45 23.62
CA THR A 97 -0.53 4.81 23.23
C THR A 97 -1.23 4.90 21.85
N GLY A 98 -1.55 3.77 21.20
CA GLY A 98 -2.37 3.66 19.99
C GLY A 98 -3.67 2.87 20.21
N SER A 99 -4.78 3.46 19.79
CA SER A 99 -6.08 2.79 19.66
C SER A 99 -5.99 1.49 18.83
N ARG A 100 -6.72 0.44 19.25
CA ARG A 100 -6.80 -0.83 18.50
C ARG A 100 -7.88 -0.76 17.42
N GLY A 101 -7.54 -1.13 16.19
CA GLY A 101 -8.51 -1.24 15.11
C GLY A 101 -9.47 -2.41 15.33
N ALA A 102 -10.72 -2.24 14.91
CA ALA A 102 -11.69 -3.31 14.80
C ALA A 102 -12.57 -3.11 13.58
N TYR A 103 -13.26 -4.16 13.13
CA TYR A 103 -14.26 -4.04 12.06
C TYR A 103 -15.60 -4.61 12.48
N VAL A 104 -16.66 -4.03 11.92
CA VAL A 104 -18.03 -4.45 12.16
C VAL A 104 -18.32 -5.75 11.42
N LYS A 105 -18.80 -6.78 12.13
CA LYS A 105 -19.01 -8.14 11.58
C LYS A 105 -20.27 -8.27 10.74
N SER A 106 -21.31 -7.48 11.02
CA SER A 106 -22.59 -7.54 10.31
C SER A 106 -23.31 -6.20 10.35
N ASP A 107 -24.19 -5.96 9.38
CA ASP A 107 -25.08 -4.81 9.39
C ASP A 107 -25.98 -4.83 10.65
N GLY A 108 -26.40 -3.63 11.08
CA GLY A 108 -27.20 -3.46 12.30
C GLY A 108 -26.39 -3.16 13.56
N ALA A 109 -25.06 -3.08 13.45
CA ALA A 109 -24.23 -2.54 14.52
C ALA A 109 -24.45 -1.03 14.66
N ALA A 110 -24.41 -0.52 15.88
CA ALA A 110 -24.58 0.90 16.16
C ALA A 110 -23.50 1.41 17.12
N LEU A 111 -23.03 2.62 16.86
CA LEU A 111 -22.31 3.42 17.83
C LEU A 111 -23.35 4.06 18.75
N ARG A 112 -23.34 3.72 20.04
CA ARG A 112 -24.36 4.14 21.01
C ARG A 112 -23.81 5.16 22.01
N GLY A 113 -24.68 5.97 22.60
CA GLY A 113 -24.31 6.97 23.60
C GLY A 113 -23.84 6.39 24.94
N GLY A 114 -24.24 5.16 25.26
CA GLY A 114 -23.82 4.40 26.44
C GLY A 114 -23.70 2.90 26.14
N PRO A 115 -23.03 2.11 27.01
CA PRO A 115 -22.80 0.67 26.85
C PRO A 115 -24.07 -0.14 27.13
N SER A 116 -25.12 0.08 26.34
CA SER A 116 -26.40 -0.60 26.47
C SER A 116 -27.14 -0.63 25.13
N GLU A 117 -27.80 -1.75 24.81
CA GLU A 117 -28.65 -1.87 23.61
C GLU A 117 -29.84 -0.91 23.62
N ASN A 118 -30.24 -0.42 24.80
CA ASN A 118 -31.32 0.55 24.96
C ASN A 118 -30.83 2.01 24.89
N SER A 119 -29.53 2.24 24.76
CA SER A 119 -29.00 3.59 24.59
C SER A 119 -29.33 4.14 23.20
N TYR A 120 -29.50 5.47 23.13
CA TYR A 120 -29.66 6.19 21.86
C TYR A 120 -28.46 5.92 20.93
N ILE A 121 -28.75 5.90 19.63
CA ILE A 121 -27.79 5.64 18.56
C ILE A 121 -27.13 6.95 18.15
N VAL A 122 -25.81 7.02 18.27
CA VAL A 122 -24.96 8.10 17.77
C VAL A 122 -24.76 7.95 16.26
N ALA A 123 -24.49 6.73 15.80
CA ALA A 123 -24.32 6.41 14.37
C ALA A 123 -24.69 4.97 14.07
N GLN A 124 -25.25 4.72 12.88
CA GLN A 124 -25.36 3.37 12.34
C GLN A 124 -24.03 2.93 11.73
N LEU A 125 -23.67 1.68 11.94
CA LEU A 125 -22.45 1.09 11.42
C LEU A 125 -22.78 -0.06 10.46
N SER A 126 -22.10 -0.09 9.32
CA SER A 126 -22.28 -1.13 8.30
C SER A 126 -21.29 -2.27 8.48
N ALA A 127 -21.63 -3.48 8.03
CA ALA A 127 -20.70 -4.60 7.94
C ALA A 127 -19.40 -4.19 7.23
N GLY A 128 -18.27 -4.64 7.76
CA GLY A 128 -16.93 -4.28 7.32
C GLY A 128 -16.48 -2.88 7.74
N GLN A 129 -17.33 -2.03 8.34
CA GLN A 129 -16.90 -0.69 8.76
C GLN A 129 -15.81 -0.78 9.82
N GLY A 130 -14.68 -0.11 9.56
CA GLY A 130 -13.59 0.04 10.51
C GLY A 130 -13.97 0.99 11.64
N VAL A 131 -13.57 0.62 12.86
CA VAL A 131 -13.73 1.44 14.07
C VAL A 131 -12.42 1.43 14.87
N LYS A 132 -12.17 2.50 15.61
CA LYS A 132 -11.03 2.65 16.51
C LYS A 132 -11.47 2.34 17.93
N VAL A 133 -11.10 1.18 18.46
CA VAL A 133 -11.37 0.78 19.85
C VAL A 133 -10.39 1.49 20.77
N LYS A 134 -10.94 2.21 21.74
CA LYS A 134 -10.22 2.99 22.74
C LYS A 134 -10.21 2.30 24.09
N ALA A 135 -11.27 1.57 24.43
CA ALA A 135 -11.36 0.77 25.64
C ALA A 135 -12.36 -0.37 25.46
N LEU A 136 -12.21 -1.42 26.27
CA LEU A 136 -13.27 -2.41 26.51
C LEU A 136 -13.85 -2.13 27.90
N ILE A 137 -15.17 -2.00 27.97
CA ILE A 137 -15.95 -1.60 29.13
C ILE A 137 -16.81 -2.79 29.52
N ASP A 138 -16.71 -3.20 30.79
CA ASP A 138 -17.45 -4.30 31.41
C ASP A 138 -17.36 -5.63 30.64
N GLY A 139 -16.28 -5.85 29.89
CA GLY A 139 -16.05 -7.07 29.11
C GLY A 139 -16.92 -7.22 27.85
N GLU A 140 -17.97 -6.42 27.71
CA GLU A 140 -19.03 -6.54 26.69
C GLU A 140 -19.07 -5.39 25.69
N TRP A 141 -18.60 -4.19 26.04
CA TRP A 141 -18.77 -3.00 25.19
C TRP A 141 -17.43 -2.38 24.83
N PHE A 142 -17.20 -2.14 23.55
CA PHE A 142 -16.06 -1.34 23.12
C PHE A 142 -16.44 0.14 23.12
N TYR A 143 -15.69 0.97 23.85
CA TYR A 143 -15.69 2.41 23.58
C TYR A 143 -14.86 2.64 22.33
N ALA A 144 -15.50 3.12 21.27
CA ALA A 144 -14.92 3.20 19.94
C ALA A 144 -15.17 4.55 19.27
N ALA A 145 -14.37 4.86 18.25
CA ALA A 145 -14.56 5.99 17.37
C ALA A 145 -14.81 5.54 15.93
N ALA A 146 -15.82 6.13 15.29
CA ALA A 146 -16.17 5.94 13.89
C ALA A 146 -16.68 7.28 13.31
N ASN A 147 -16.21 7.67 12.12
CA ASN A 147 -16.61 8.91 11.44
C ASN A 147 -16.55 10.17 12.35
N ASP A 148 -15.43 10.34 13.08
CA ASP A 148 -15.19 11.42 14.05
C ASP A 148 -16.16 11.49 15.24
N GLN A 149 -17.08 10.53 15.37
CA GLN A 149 -17.95 10.35 16.51
C GLN A 149 -17.43 9.26 17.42
N THR A 150 -17.71 9.38 18.71
CA THR A 150 -17.35 8.37 19.71
C THR A 150 -18.59 7.83 20.40
N GLY A 151 -18.55 6.56 20.77
CA GLY A 151 -19.61 5.91 21.52
C GLY A 151 -19.26 4.46 21.80
N TYR A 152 -20.28 3.68 22.14
CA TYR A 152 -20.13 2.30 22.58
C TYR A 152 -20.69 1.36 21.53
N VAL A 153 -19.96 0.30 21.22
CA VAL A 153 -20.38 -0.77 20.30
C VAL A 153 -20.26 -2.09 21.02
N HIS A 154 -21.31 -2.89 21.02
CA HIS A 154 -21.27 -4.19 21.68
C HIS A 154 -20.24 -5.11 21.01
N ARG A 155 -19.48 -5.86 21.81
CA ARG A 155 -18.34 -6.68 21.35
C ARG A 155 -18.71 -7.69 20.29
N THR A 156 -19.95 -8.18 20.30
CA THR A 156 -20.40 -9.17 19.32
C THR A 156 -20.52 -8.59 17.93
N TYR A 157 -20.52 -7.27 17.78
CA TYR A 157 -20.50 -6.61 16.48
C TYR A 157 -19.09 -6.33 15.98
N LEU A 158 -18.05 -6.42 16.81
CA LEU A 158 -16.70 -6.06 16.42
C LEU A 158 -15.76 -7.26 16.44
N GLU A 159 -14.91 -7.35 15.42
CA GLU A 159 -13.73 -8.22 15.43
C GLU A 159 -12.49 -7.37 15.67
N ILE A 160 -11.76 -7.66 16.77
CA ILE A 160 -10.57 -6.89 17.15
C ILE A 160 -9.36 -7.40 16.37
N THR A 161 -8.65 -6.51 15.68
CA THR A 161 -7.42 -6.90 15.00
C THR A 161 -6.26 -7.04 16.01
N SER A 162 -5.50 -8.12 15.88
CA SER A 162 -4.54 -8.61 16.89
C SER A 162 -3.07 -8.28 16.59
N SER A 163 -2.79 -7.37 15.65
CA SER A 163 -1.43 -6.93 15.28
C SER A 163 -1.25 -5.42 15.44
N ASN A 164 0.00 -5.00 15.71
CA ASN A 164 0.48 -3.60 15.77
C ASN A 164 0.32 -2.82 14.44
N THR A 165 -0.45 -3.33 13.50
CA THR A 165 -0.89 -2.65 12.26
C THR A 165 -2.27 -2.02 12.45
N ALA A 166 -2.68 -1.76 13.69
CA ALA A 166 -3.90 -1.04 14.05
C ALA A 166 -3.84 0.48 13.78
N SER A 167 -2.69 1.02 13.36
CA SER A 167 -2.57 2.42 12.98
C SER A 167 -3.14 2.73 11.58
N ILE A 168 -3.46 1.71 10.77
CA ILE A 168 -3.92 1.89 9.39
C ILE A 168 -5.33 1.31 9.27
N GLY A 169 -6.31 2.04 9.81
CA GLY A 169 -7.72 1.69 9.61
C GLY A 169 -7.97 1.43 8.12
N MET A 170 -8.70 0.35 7.85
CA MET A 170 -9.19 -0.05 6.52
C MET A 170 -9.22 1.11 5.53
N LEU A 171 -8.46 1.01 4.45
CA LEU A 171 -8.43 2.04 3.42
C LEU A 171 -9.41 1.66 2.31
N LYS A 172 -10.33 2.56 1.97
CA LYS A 172 -11.35 2.35 0.93
C LYS A 172 -11.59 3.60 0.12
N GLN A 173 -12.29 3.44 -0.99
CA GLN A 173 -12.58 4.53 -1.91
C GLN A 173 -13.20 5.74 -1.20
N GLY A 174 -12.65 6.93 -1.46
CA GLY A 174 -13.06 8.20 -0.85
C GLY A 174 -12.23 8.60 0.38
N MET A 175 -11.39 7.73 0.92
CA MET A 175 -10.44 8.09 1.97
C MET A 175 -9.23 8.84 1.40
N GLU A 176 -8.58 9.66 2.22
CA GLU A 176 -7.37 10.38 1.85
C GLU A 176 -6.35 10.46 3.00
N GLY A 177 -5.12 10.88 2.70
CA GLY A 177 -4.04 11.07 3.66
C GLY A 177 -2.82 10.19 3.43
N GLU A 178 -1.84 10.30 4.33
CA GLU A 178 -0.53 9.64 4.20
C GLU A 178 -0.64 8.09 4.19
N GLU A 179 -1.63 7.52 4.85
CA GLU A 179 -1.85 6.06 4.85
C GLU A 179 -2.35 5.54 3.50
N VAL A 180 -3.23 6.29 2.83
CA VAL A 180 -3.62 6.02 1.44
C VAL A 180 -2.40 6.11 0.53
N LYS A 181 -1.57 7.14 0.72
CA LYS A 181 -0.34 7.33 -0.05
C LYS A 181 0.65 6.18 0.14
N LYS A 182 0.82 5.68 1.36
CA LYS A 182 1.66 4.49 1.66
C LYS A 182 1.16 3.25 0.93
N LEU A 183 -0.15 2.98 0.98
CA LEU A 183 -0.76 1.86 0.24
C LEU A 183 -0.56 2.04 -1.27
N GLN A 184 -0.75 3.25 -1.78
CA GLN A 184 -0.55 3.58 -3.20
C GLN A 184 0.91 3.37 -3.63
N ASN A 185 1.88 3.76 -2.81
CA ASN A 185 3.30 3.47 -3.06
C ASN A 185 3.55 1.95 -3.07
N ALA A 186 3.03 1.19 -2.10
CA ALA A 186 3.22 -0.26 -2.04
C ALA A 186 2.57 -1.02 -3.21
N LEU A 187 1.41 -0.55 -3.68
CA LEU A 187 0.76 -1.05 -4.90
C LEU A 187 1.52 -0.65 -6.16
N TYR A 188 2.09 0.56 -6.19
CA TYR A 188 2.93 1.04 -7.29
C TYR A 188 4.21 0.22 -7.41
N ASP A 189 4.91 0.00 -6.29
CA ASP A 189 6.16 -0.78 -6.25
C ASP A 189 5.95 -2.22 -6.73
N ARG A 190 4.75 -2.76 -6.51
CA ARG A 190 4.34 -4.10 -6.98
C ARG A 190 3.67 -4.11 -8.35
N GLY A 191 3.62 -2.97 -9.05
CA GLY A 191 3.09 -2.84 -10.41
C GLY A 191 1.57 -2.84 -10.53
N PHE A 192 0.82 -2.76 -9.43
CA PHE A 192 -0.65 -2.72 -9.41
C PHE A 192 -1.22 -1.30 -9.61
N LEU A 193 -0.45 -0.26 -9.29
CA LEU A 193 -0.90 1.14 -9.39
C LEU A 193 0.07 1.99 -10.23
N SER A 194 -0.44 3.01 -10.91
CA SER A 194 0.40 3.98 -11.62
C SER A 194 0.89 5.10 -10.70
N LYS A 195 2.08 5.66 -10.99
CA LYS A 195 2.64 6.78 -10.20
C LYS A 195 1.72 8.01 -10.19
N ALA A 196 1.01 8.27 -11.28
CA ALA A 196 0.06 9.38 -11.38
C ALA A 196 -1.12 9.25 -10.41
N ASN A 197 -1.39 8.03 -9.93
CA ASN A 197 -2.47 7.73 -8.99
C ASN A 197 -2.00 7.69 -7.53
N ILE A 198 -0.75 8.10 -7.24
CA ILE A 198 -0.25 8.32 -5.87
C ILE A 198 -0.62 9.75 -5.44
N THR A 199 -1.91 9.95 -5.20
CA THR A 199 -2.50 11.28 -4.95
C THR A 199 -2.78 11.55 -3.48
N SER A 200 -2.45 10.60 -2.60
CA SER A 200 -2.96 10.55 -1.22
C SER A 200 -4.48 10.42 -1.14
N VAL A 201 -5.20 10.20 -2.24
CA VAL A 201 -6.66 10.02 -2.28
C VAL A 201 -6.97 8.65 -2.85
N PHE A 202 -7.76 7.85 -2.13
CA PHE A 202 -8.14 6.49 -2.49
C PHE A 202 -9.23 6.59 -3.56
N SER A 203 -8.81 6.85 -4.79
CA SER A 203 -9.68 6.97 -5.95
C SER A 203 -10.20 5.60 -6.42
N SER A 204 -11.08 5.62 -7.42
CA SER A 204 -11.49 4.40 -8.14
C SER A 204 -10.31 3.62 -8.72
N ASP A 205 -9.23 4.29 -9.13
CA ASP A 205 -8.00 3.63 -9.59
C ASP A 205 -7.26 2.91 -8.45
N THR A 206 -7.23 3.50 -7.25
CA THR A 206 -6.65 2.86 -6.06
C THR A 206 -7.46 1.63 -5.66
N ARG A 207 -8.81 1.74 -5.69
CA ARG A 207 -9.72 0.61 -5.46
C ARG A 207 -9.47 -0.53 -6.45
N LYS A 208 -9.32 -0.20 -7.73
CA LYS A 208 -9.03 -1.18 -8.77
C LYS A 208 -7.69 -1.88 -8.54
N ALA A 209 -6.64 -1.14 -8.19
CA ALA A 209 -5.32 -1.70 -7.87
C ALA A 209 -5.37 -2.65 -6.66
N VAL A 210 -6.12 -2.28 -5.61
CA VAL A 210 -6.34 -3.15 -4.45
C VAL A 210 -7.05 -4.44 -4.85
N LEU A 211 -8.11 -4.34 -5.66
CA LEU A 211 -8.88 -5.49 -6.13
C LEU A 211 -8.00 -6.46 -6.94
N GLU A 212 -7.15 -5.93 -7.83
CA GLU A 212 -6.22 -6.73 -8.62
C GLU A 212 -5.13 -7.38 -7.74
N PHE A 213 -4.62 -6.68 -6.73
CA PHE A 213 -3.66 -7.23 -5.76
C PHE A 213 -4.29 -8.35 -4.92
N GLN A 214 -5.53 -8.15 -4.43
CA GLN A 214 -6.29 -9.17 -3.70
C GLN A 214 -6.46 -10.44 -4.53
N GLN A 215 -6.87 -10.30 -5.80
CA GLN A 215 -6.99 -11.44 -6.72
C GLN A 215 -5.67 -12.18 -6.90
N ALA A 216 -4.57 -11.45 -7.08
CA ALA A 216 -3.24 -12.04 -7.23
C ALA A 216 -2.78 -12.78 -5.98
N CYS A 217 -3.20 -12.33 -4.80
CA CYS A 217 -2.92 -12.97 -3.51
C CYS A 217 -3.90 -14.10 -3.14
N GLY A 218 -4.95 -14.35 -3.94
CA GLY A 218 -6.01 -15.29 -3.60
C GLY A 218 -6.89 -14.83 -2.42
N LEU A 219 -6.94 -13.53 -2.15
CA LEU A 219 -7.78 -12.91 -1.12
C LEU A 219 -9.18 -12.58 -1.66
N SER A 220 -10.10 -12.23 -0.75
CA SER A 220 -11.39 -11.63 -1.14
C SER A 220 -11.15 -10.31 -1.90
N ALA A 221 -11.66 -10.22 -3.13
CA ALA A 221 -11.39 -9.13 -4.07
C ALA A 221 -12.48 -8.04 -4.04
N ASP A 222 -12.69 -7.43 -2.88
CA ASP A 222 -13.72 -6.41 -2.66
C ASP A 222 -13.26 -4.97 -3.00
N GLY A 223 -11.95 -4.77 -3.23
CA GLY A 223 -11.33 -3.48 -3.48
C GLY A 223 -11.12 -2.64 -2.22
N ILE A 224 -11.27 -3.25 -1.04
CA ILE A 224 -11.06 -2.63 0.25
C ILE A 224 -9.73 -3.10 0.80
N ALA A 225 -8.83 -2.18 1.14
CA ALA A 225 -7.59 -2.54 1.82
C ALA A 225 -7.86 -2.71 3.32
N GLY A 226 -8.53 -3.81 3.65
CA GLY A 226 -8.73 -4.30 5.02
C GLY A 226 -7.51 -5.05 5.56
N ALA A 227 -7.66 -5.66 6.74
CA ALA A 227 -6.53 -6.27 7.46
C ALA A 227 -5.77 -7.32 6.63
N GLU A 228 -6.47 -8.22 5.92
CA GLU A 228 -5.83 -9.24 5.09
C GLU A 228 -5.02 -8.63 3.94
N THR A 229 -5.60 -7.65 3.24
CA THR A 229 -4.93 -6.92 2.16
C THR A 229 -3.71 -6.16 2.67
N LEU A 230 -3.83 -5.44 3.79
CA LEU A 230 -2.75 -4.63 4.36
C LEU A 230 -1.62 -5.52 4.91
N ASN A 231 -1.96 -6.62 5.58
CA ASN A 231 -0.97 -7.61 6.00
C ASN A 231 -0.24 -8.19 4.80
N SER A 232 -0.99 -8.57 3.76
CA SER A 232 -0.42 -9.15 2.55
C SER A 232 0.50 -8.17 1.81
N ILE A 233 0.12 -6.89 1.67
CA ILE A 233 0.90 -5.91 0.90
C ILE A 233 2.09 -5.32 1.68
N TYR A 234 2.10 -5.43 3.01
CA TYR A 234 3.24 -4.99 3.82
C TYR A 234 4.10 -6.15 4.34
N ASP A 235 3.68 -7.40 4.09
CA ASP A 235 4.53 -8.56 4.34
C ASP A 235 5.73 -8.59 3.39
N SER A 236 6.93 -8.50 3.97
CA SER A 236 8.21 -8.61 3.26
C SER A 236 8.43 -9.98 2.59
N GLY A 237 7.75 -11.03 3.06
CA GLY A 237 7.75 -12.37 2.45
C GLY A 237 6.85 -12.46 1.22
N ASN A 238 5.85 -11.59 1.10
CA ASN A 238 4.96 -11.54 -0.06
C ASN A 238 5.59 -10.73 -1.21
N LYS A 239 6.09 -11.48 -2.20
CA LYS A 239 6.70 -10.98 -3.43
C LYS A 239 5.75 -11.00 -4.64
N ILE A 240 4.45 -11.04 -4.41
CA ILE A 240 3.45 -11.00 -5.48
C ILE A 240 3.52 -9.63 -6.16
N GLU A 241 4.01 -9.66 -7.38
CA GLU A 241 4.08 -8.52 -8.29
C GLU A 241 3.11 -8.76 -9.44
N LYS A 242 2.45 -7.71 -9.91
CA LYS A 242 1.69 -7.80 -11.15
C LYS A 242 2.70 -7.95 -12.27
N ALA A 243 2.54 -8.97 -13.12
CA ALA A 243 3.36 -9.14 -14.30
C ALA A 243 3.24 -7.89 -15.21
N ASN A 244 4.21 -7.02 -15.02
CA ASN A 244 4.53 -5.74 -15.64
C ASN A 244 3.53 -4.56 -15.46
N ALA A 245 4.04 -3.51 -14.82
CA ALA A 245 3.85 -2.11 -15.20
C ALA A 245 5.07 -1.29 -14.73
N ASP A 246 6.22 -1.49 -15.37
CA ASP A 246 7.40 -0.66 -15.11
C ASP A 246 7.14 0.79 -15.58
N PHE A 247 6.66 1.64 -14.69
CA PHE A 247 6.61 3.08 -14.88
C PHE A 247 8.01 3.66 -14.66
N TYR A 248 8.86 3.56 -15.67
CA TYR A 248 10.18 4.18 -15.61
C TYR A 248 10.06 5.72 -15.58
N LYS A 249 10.44 6.33 -14.46
CA LYS A 249 11.07 7.66 -14.49
C LYS A 249 12.29 7.52 -15.41
N LEU A 250 12.35 8.30 -16.50
CA LEU A 250 13.50 8.34 -17.41
C LEU A 250 14.82 8.30 -16.61
N LYS A 251 15.64 7.27 -16.82
CA LYS A 251 17.03 7.24 -16.37
C LYS A 251 17.91 7.33 -17.61
N GLY A 252 18.57 8.46 -17.80
CA GLY A 252 19.50 8.70 -18.91
C GLY A 252 18.93 9.56 -20.04
N THR A 253 19.71 9.73 -21.10
CA THR A 253 19.39 10.58 -22.26
C THR A 253 18.42 9.89 -23.23
N VAL A 254 17.41 10.63 -23.69
CA VAL A 254 16.57 10.19 -24.81
C VAL A 254 17.35 10.29 -26.12
N VAL A 255 17.32 9.24 -26.93
CA VAL A 255 18.04 9.18 -28.22
C VAL A 255 17.10 9.48 -29.37
N LEU A 256 17.58 10.27 -30.33
CA LEU A 256 16.92 10.47 -31.61
C LEU A 256 17.39 9.38 -32.60
N LEU A 257 16.62 8.30 -32.70
CA LEU A 257 16.93 7.17 -33.58
C LEU A 257 16.12 7.26 -34.89
N ASP A 258 16.80 7.03 -36.01
CA ASP A 258 16.18 7.01 -37.33
C ASP A 258 15.64 5.61 -37.65
N TRP A 259 14.39 5.56 -38.13
CA TRP A 259 13.70 4.31 -38.43
C TRP A 259 14.46 3.43 -39.44
N PHE A 260 14.98 4.03 -40.51
CA PHE A 260 15.65 3.32 -41.59
C PHE A 260 17.14 3.13 -41.33
N LYS A 261 17.70 3.79 -40.31
CA LYS A 261 19.10 3.63 -39.89
C LYS A 261 19.18 2.91 -38.53
N GLY A 262 18.70 1.68 -38.51
CA GLY A 262 18.75 0.78 -37.35
C GLY A 262 17.58 0.88 -36.37
N GLY A 263 16.65 1.82 -36.55
CA GLY A 263 15.45 1.94 -35.71
C GLY A 263 14.49 0.75 -35.84
N SER A 264 14.22 0.30 -37.08
CA SER A 264 13.36 -0.87 -37.33
C SER A 264 13.98 -2.16 -36.79
N ASP A 265 15.31 -2.31 -36.84
CA ASP A 265 15.99 -3.51 -36.34
C ASP A 265 16.05 -3.50 -34.82
N TRP A 266 16.31 -2.34 -34.20
CA TRP A 266 16.29 -2.19 -32.76
C TRP A 266 14.91 -2.50 -32.17
N LEU A 267 13.84 -1.92 -32.73
CA LEU A 267 12.47 -2.22 -32.31
C LEU A 267 11.88 -3.35 -33.16
N HIS A 268 12.50 -4.53 -33.18
CA HIS A 268 12.12 -5.63 -34.07
C HIS A 268 10.66 -6.11 -33.87
N LYS A 269 10.11 -6.82 -34.86
CA LYS A 269 8.76 -7.43 -34.73
C LYS A 269 8.75 -8.43 -33.57
N GLY A 270 7.70 -8.38 -32.76
CA GLY A 270 7.57 -9.13 -31.51
C GLY A 270 8.16 -8.43 -30.29
N ALA A 271 8.94 -7.35 -30.46
CA ALA A 271 9.48 -6.59 -29.34
C ALA A 271 8.34 -6.05 -28.46
N LYS A 272 8.45 -6.28 -27.15
CA LYS A 272 7.58 -5.75 -26.11
C LYS A 272 8.31 -4.61 -25.42
N PHE A 273 7.67 -3.46 -25.30
CA PHE A 273 8.31 -2.22 -24.84
C PHE A 273 7.33 -1.34 -24.07
N THR A 274 7.88 -0.36 -23.35
CA THR A 274 7.09 0.65 -22.65
C THR A 274 6.97 1.90 -23.51
N VAL A 275 5.74 2.37 -23.69
CA VAL A 275 5.40 3.67 -24.26
C VAL A 275 5.15 4.64 -23.12
N THR A 276 5.80 5.79 -23.11
CA THR A 276 5.54 6.89 -22.18
C THR A 276 5.09 8.12 -22.96
N ASP A 277 3.90 8.65 -22.67
CA ASP A 277 3.45 9.92 -23.24
C ASP A 277 4.21 11.08 -22.61
N VAL A 278 4.94 11.84 -23.42
CA VAL A 278 5.82 12.91 -22.92
C VAL A 278 5.04 14.02 -22.23
N ARG A 279 3.81 14.30 -22.70
CA ARG A 279 3.00 15.40 -22.19
C ARG A 279 2.34 15.07 -20.85
N THR A 280 1.95 13.82 -20.64
CA THR A 280 1.22 13.40 -19.41
C THR A 280 2.06 12.58 -18.44
N GLY A 281 3.21 12.04 -18.89
CA GLY A 281 4.02 11.09 -18.14
C GLY A 281 3.40 9.70 -17.98
N LYS A 282 2.16 9.49 -18.44
CA LYS A 282 1.47 8.20 -18.38
C LYS A 282 2.18 7.20 -19.29
N SER A 283 2.33 5.97 -18.82
CA SER A 283 3.01 4.91 -19.54
C SER A 283 2.18 3.65 -19.64
N PHE A 284 2.31 2.93 -20.76
CA PHE A 284 1.65 1.66 -20.99
C PHE A 284 2.56 0.75 -21.81
N ARG A 285 2.32 -0.55 -21.78
CA ARG A 285 3.11 -1.51 -22.54
C ARG A 285 2.48 -1.76 -23.88
N ALA A 286 3.33 -1.91 -24.88
CA ALA A 286 2.94 -2.27 -26.22
C ALA A 286 3.87 -3.35 -26.80
N ARG A 287 3.39 -4.00 -27.86
CA ARG A 287 4.17 -4.91 -28.68
C ARG A 287 4.14 -4.40 -30.12
N ARG A 288 5.28 -4.41 -30.81
CA ARG A 288 5.30 -4.26 -32.27
C ARG A 288 4.91 -5.60 -32.87
N PHE A 289 3.86 -5.68 -33.65
CA PHE A 289 3.52 -6.89 -34.39
C PHE A 289 3.89 -6.79 -35.87
N GLY A 290 3.87 -5.58 -36.44
CA GLY A 290 3.99 -5.36 -37.89
C GLY A 290 4.77 -4.10 -38.28
N GLY A 291 4.47 -3.58 -39.46
CA GLY A 291 4.99 -2.31 -39.96
C GLY A 291 6.29 -2.38 -40.75
N TRP A 292 6.33 -1.60 -41.85
CA TRP A 292 7.49 -1.45 -42.75
C TRP A 292 8.08 -0.03 -42.69
N TYR A 293 7.23 0.99 -42.79
CA TYR A 293 7.64 2.40 -42.75
C TYR A 293 7.67 3.01 -41.35
N HIS A 294 7.05 2.30 -40.41
CA HIS A 294 6.94 2.61 -38.99
C HIS A 294 6.57 1.31 -38.26
N ALA A 295 6.42 1.37 -36.93
CA ALA A 295 6.04 0.21 -36.14
C ALA A 295 4.52 0.13 -35.97
N ASP A 296 3.91 -0.94 -36.49
CA ASP A 296 2.51 -1.26 -36.20
C ASP A 296 2.49 -1.98 -34.85
N SER A 297 1.79 -1.39 -33.89
CA SER A 297 1.87 -1.79 -32.49
C SER A 297 0.50 -1.92 -31.85
N GLU A 298 0.44 -2.70 -30.78
CA GLU A 298 -0.78 -2.91 -29.99
C GLU A 298 -0.47 -2.87 -28.49
N PRO A 299 -1.38 -2.38 -27.64
CA PRO A 299 -1.25 -2.52 -26.19
C PRO A 299 -1.18 -4.00 -25.79
N ILE A 300 -0.43 -4.34 -24.74
CA ILE A 300 -0.30 -5.75 -24.33
C ILE A 300 -1.57 -6.25 -23.63
N THR A 301 -2.23 -5.42 -22.82
CA THR A 301 -3.40 -5.79 -22.02
C THR A 301 -4.51 -4.76 -22.08
N THR A 302 -5.71 -5.13 -21.61
CA THR A 302 -6.84 -4.21 -21.41
C THR A 302 -6.51 -3.04 -20.49
N TYR A 303 -5.61 -3.22 -19.53
CA TYR A 303 -5.11 -2.14 -18.68
C TYR A 303 -4.26 -1.14 -19.47
N ASP A 304 -3.32 -1.64 -20.29
CA ASP A 304 -2.48 -0.82 -21.16
C ASP A 304 -3.35 -0.01 -22.15
N THR A 305 -4.37 -0.65 -22.71
CA THR A 305 -5.39 0.01 -23.54
C THR A 305 -6.16 1.07 -22.77
N GLY A 306 -6.54 0.81 -21.52
CA GLY A 306 -7.19 1.77 -20.64
C GLY A 306 -6.32 3.01 -20.41
N ILE A 307 -5.02 2.84 -20.19
CA ILE A 307 -4.08 3.96 -20.05
C ILE A 307 -3.98 4.75 -21.35
N MET A 308 -3.78 4.07 -22.49
CA MET A 308 -3.72 4.73 -23.80
C MET A 308 -5.00 5.55 -24.06
N LYS A 309 -6.16 4.95 -23.80
CA LYS A 309 -7.46 5.63 -23.94
C LYS A 309 -7.60 6.80 -22.97
N SER A 310 -6.99 6.74 -21.79
CA SER A 310 -7.00 7.84 -20.81
C SER A 310 -6.12 9.05 -21.18
N LEU A 311 -5.35 8.97 -22.27
CA LEU A 311 -4.51 10.09 -22.75
C LEU A 311 -5.38 11.19 -23.38
N GLU A 312 -6.29 10.81 -24.27
CA GLU A 312 -7.22 11.72 -24.96
C GLU A 312 -8.41 11.00 -25.62
N GLY A 313 -8.74 9.78 -25.18
CA GLY A 313 -9.59 8.87 -25.94
C GLY A 313 -8.85 8.22 -27.11
N PHE A 314 -9.60 7.61 -28.03
CA PHE A 314 -9.06 7.14 -29.30
C PHE A 314 -9.08 8.28 -30.31
N SER A 315 -7.89 8.66 -30.79
CA SER A 315 -7.68 9.88 -31.56
C SER A 315 -6.55 9.70 -32.56
N TRP A 316 -6.69 10.37 -33.71
CA TRP A 316 -5.64 10.51 -34.73
C TRP A 316 -4.65 11.65 -34.41
N ASN A 317 -4.78 12.29 -33.25
CA ASN A 317 -3.83 13.30 -32.80
C ASN A 317 -2.46 12.69 -32.57
N ARG A 318 -1.44 13.45 -32.97
CA ARG A 318 -0.05 13.02 -32.87
C ARG A 318 0.45 13.41 -31.49
N ARG A 319 1.00 12.43 -30.79
CA ARG A 319 1.54 12.60 -29.46
C ARG A 319 3.04 12.36 -29.47
N PRO A 320 3.83 13.20 -28.77
CA PRO A 320 5.23 12.93 -28.47
C PRO A 320 5.31 11.82 -27.42
N ILE A 321 6.08 10.79 -27.70
CA ILE A 321 6.23 9.66 -26.81
C ILE A 321 7.70 9.26 -26.68
N TRP A 322 8.01 8.56 -25.59
CA TRP A 322 9.24 7.82 -25.44
C TRP A 322 8.97 6.32 -25.54
N ILE A 323 9.81 5.62 -26.28
CA ILE A 323 9.85 4.16 -26.29
C ILE A 323 11.05 3.72 -25.47
N THR A 324 10.80 2.99 -24.39
CA THR A 324 11.86 2.36 -23.59
C THR A 324 11.90 0.88 -23.88
N TYR A 325 13.02 0.41 -24.43
CA TYR A 325 13.23 -0.98 -24.83
C TYR A 325 14.71 -1.36 -24.70
N ASN A 326 14.99 -2.50 -24.05
CA ASN A 326 16.35 -2.98 -23.76
C ASN A 326 17.27 -1.92 -23.12
N GLY A 327 16.76 -1.18 -22.13
CA GLY A 327 17.52 -0.14 -21.42
C GLY A 327 17.81 1.13 -22.22
N LYS A 328 17.34 1.22 -23.48
CA LYS A 328 17.46 2.42 -24.32
C LYS A 328 16.11 3.12 -24.43
N THR A 329 16.11 4.44 -24.27
CA THR A 329 14.92 5.27 -24.48
C THR A 329 15.07 6.10 -25.76
N VAL A 330 14.09 6.00 -26.66
CA VAL A 330 14.08 6.64 -27.98
C VAL A 330 12.89 7.58 -28.12
N ALA A 331 13.13 8.75 -28.68
CA ALA A 331 12.09 9.72 -29.03
C ALA A 331 11.25 9.22 -30.22
N ALA A 332 9.94 9.26 -30.06
CA ALA A 332 9.00 8.75 -31.04
C ALA A 332 7.70 9.57 -31.04
N SER A 333 6.79 9.23 -31.96
CA SER A 333 5.44 9.76 -32.01
C SER A 333 4.43 8.65 -32.24
N MET A 334 3.26 8.76 -31.63
CA MET A 334 2.12 7.86 -31.88
C MET A 334 0.82 8.62 -32.09
N HIS A 335 -0.23 7.89 -32.45
CA HIS A 335 -1.62 8.25 -32.20
C HIS A 335 -2.31 7.11 -31.42
N THR A 336 -3.50 7.34 -30.87
CA THR A 336 -4.21 6.33 -30.06
C THR A 336 -5.36 5.64 -30.79
N MET A 337 -5.74 6.12 -31.98
CA MET A 337 -6.82 5.51 -32.76
C MET A 337 -6.46 4.09 -33.22
N PRO A 338 -7.24 3.07 -32.83
CA PRO A 338 -7.11 1.74 -33.41
C PRO A 338 -7.54 1.77 -34.88
N HIS A 339 -6.75 1.14 -35.75
CA HIS A 339 -7.08 1.02 -37.17
C HIS A 339 -6.52 -0.26 -37.77
N MET A 340 -7.10 -0.65 -38.91
CA MET A 340 -6.90 -1.90 -39.65
C MET A 340 -7.06 -3.14 -38.76
N VAL A 341 -8.16 -3.86 -39.00
CA VAL A 341 -8.62 -4.97 -38.17
C VAL A 341 -7.67 -6.17 -38.30
N ASN A 342 -7.09 -6.59 -37.17
CA ASN A 342 -6.55 -7.94 -36.93
C ASN A 342 -6.24 -8.06 -35.43
N PRO A 343 -7.23 -8.34 -34.58
CA PRO A 343 -7.05 -8.19 -33.14
C PRO A 343 -6.21 -9.31 -32.54
N THR A 344 -5.38 -8.95 -31.56
CA THR A 344 -5.17 -9.81 -30.38
C THR A 344 -6.46 -9.70 -29.54
N PRO A 345 -7.35 -10.72 -29.52
CA PRO A 345 -8.73 -10.56 -29.05
C PRO A 345 -8.90 -10.17 -27.56
N SER A 346 -7.83 -10.24 -26.77
CA SER A 346 -7.86 -10.18 -25.32
C SER A 346 -7.39 -8.85 -24.71
N ASN A 347 -6.93 -7.87 -25.50
CA ASN A 347 -6.36 -6.61 -24.98
C ASN A 347 -7.33 -5.40 -25.03
N GLY A 348 -8.55 -5.56 -25.51
CA GLY A 348 -9.55 -4.47 -25.59
C GLY A 348 -9.22 -3.36 -26.60
N PHE A 349 -8.30 -3.60 -27.54
CA PHE A 349 -7.87 -2.66 -28.58
C PHE A 349 -8.06 -3.28 -29.97
N ASP A 350 -9.06 -2.80 -30.72
CA ASP A 350 -9.49 -3.41 -31.98
C ASP A 350 -8.68 -2.94 -33.19
N GLY A 351 -7.48 -3.48 -33.34
CA GLY A 351 -6.56 -3.17 -34.45
C GLY A 351 -5.19 -2.79 -33.92
N HIS A 352 -4.56 -1.81 -34.56
CA HIS A 352 -3.25 -1.33 -34.15
C HIS A 352 -3.14 0.19 -34.12
N PHE A 353 -2.05 0.67 -33.54
CA PHE A 353 -1.63 2.06 -33.59
C PHE A 353 -0.20 2.17 -34.15
N CYS A 354 0.09 3.27 -34.81
CA CYS A 354 1.40 3.49 -35.44
C CYS A 354 2.35 4.19 -34.48
N ILE A 355 3.58 3.71 -34.40
CA ILE A 355 4.71 4.40 -33.75
C ILE A 355 5.72 4.83 -34.81
N HIS A 356 5.97 6.13 -34.90
CA HIS A 356 6.90 6.77 -35.82
C HIS A 356 8.16 7.20 -35.08
N LEU A 357 9.32 6.77 -35.58
CA LEU A 357 10.62 7.32 -35.19
C LEU A 357 11.03 8.45 -36.16
N LYS A 358 12.25 8.98 -36.02
CA LYS A 358 12.80 9.93 -36.99
C LYS A 358 12.83 9.29 -38.37
N GLY A 359 12.37 10.01 -39.39
CA GLY A 359 12.35 9.53 -40.77
C GLY A 359 11.23 8.54 -41.10
N SER A 360 10.45 8.05 -40.12
CA SER A 360 9.30 7.16 -40.39
C SER A 360 8.28 7.81 -41.35
N LYS A 361 7.71 6.98 -42.22
CA LYS A 361 6.73 7.40 -43.26
C LYS A 361 5.33 6.89 -42.93
N VAL A 362 4.29 7.57 -43.41
CA VAL A 362 2.90 7.07 -43.33
C VAL A 362 2.57 6.18 -44.52
N HIS A 363 1.69 5.20 -44.34
CA HIS A 363 1.35 4.22 -45.37
C HIS A 363 0.81 4.85 -46.66
N GLU A 364 -0.16 5.76 -46.53
CA GLU A 364 -0.92 6.31 -47.66
C GLU A 364 -0.04 7.04 -48.69
N THR A 365 1.01 7.73 -48.24
CA THR A 365 1.81 8.60 -49.11
C THR A 365 3.25 8.14 -49.27
N SER A 366 3.71 7.16 -48.46
CA SER A 366 5.13 6.79 -48.37
C SER A 366 6.05 7.99 -48.12
N LYS A 367 5.52 9.06 -47.50
CA LYS A 367 6.24 10.28 -47.12
C LYS A 367 6.26 10.44 -45.62
N GLU A 368 7.25 11.19 -45.14
CA GLU A 368 7.28 11.64 -43.75
C GLU A 368 6.07 12.52 -43.47
N CYS A 369 5.39 12.28 -42.35
CA CYS A 369 4.33 13.16 -41.88
C CYS A 369 4.96 14.27 -41.01
N PRO A 370 4.86 15.57 -41.38
CA PRO A 370 5.45 16.65 -40.62
C PRO A 370 4.97 16.70 -39.17
N ARG A 371 3.71 16.33 -38.91
CA ARG A 371 3.12 16.29 -37.55
C ARG A 371 3.76 15.20 -36.68
N HIS A 372 4.01 14.01 -37.23
CA HIS A 372 4.73 12.96 -36.51
C HIS A 372 6.17 13.38 -36.26
N GLN A 373 6.88 13.89 -37.27
CA GLN A 373 8.26 14.32 -37.10
C GLN A 373 8.38 15.44 -36.06
N ALA A 374 7.46 16.41 -36.04
CA ALA A 374 7.41 17.45 -35.01
C ALA A 374 7.27 16.86 -33.59
N CYS A 375 6.40 15.87 -33.40
CA CYS A 375 6.24 15.18 -32.11
C CYS A 375 7.49 14.35 -31.73
N VAL A 376 8.18 13.73 -32.69
CA VAL A 376 9.46 13.06 -32.45
C VAL A 376 10.50 14.05 -31.92
N TYR A 377 10.62 15.23 -32.53
CA TYR A 377 11.55 16.26 -32.06
C TYR A 377 11.13 16.87 -30.72
N GLU A 378 9.84 17.04 -30.47
CA GLU A 378 9.31 17.45 -29.16
C GLU A 378 9.70 16.45 -28.08
N ALA A 379 9.48 15.15 -28.32
CA ALA A 379 9.88 14.09 -27.40
C ALA A 379 11.40 14.07 -27.15
N TYR A 380 12.20 14.27 -28.20
CA TYR A 380 13.66 14.34 -28.08
C TYR A 380 14.12 15.53 -27.23
N LYS A 381 13.54 16.72 -27.44
CA LYS A 381 13.85 17.92 -26.65
C LYS A 381 13.47 17.76 -25.19
N ALA A 382 12.30 17.18 -24.91
CA ALA A 382 11.83 16.95 -23.54
C ALA A 382 12.75 16.02 -22.75
N GLY A 383 13.41 15.08 -23.41
CA GLY A 383 14.39 14.18 -22.80
C GLY A 383 15.80 14.76 -22.61
N ARG A 384 15.99 16.06 -22.89
CA ARG A 384 17.26 16.80 -22.76
C ARG A 384 17.21 17.92 -21.72
N ALA A 385 16.08 18.14 -21.05
CA ALA A 385 15.96 19.21 -20.07
C ALA A 385 16.72 18.83 -18.78
N ASP A 386 17.95 19.34 -18.72
CA ASP A 386 18.91 19.58 -17.63
C ASP A 386 18.76 18.78 -16.32
#